data_AF-A0A538IKP0-F1
#
_entry.id   AF-A0A538IKP0-F1
#
_cell.length_a   1.000
_cell.length_b   1.000
_cell.length_c   1.000
_cell.angle_alpha   90.00
_cell.angle_beta   90.00
_cell.angle_gamma   90.00
#
_symmetry.space_group_name_H-M   'P 1'
#
loop_
_entity.id
_entity.type
_entity.pdbx_description
1 polymer ?
#
loop_
_entity_poly.entity_id
_entity_poly.type
_entity_poly.pdbx_seq_one_letter_code
_entity_poly.pdbx_strand_id
1 'polypeptide(L)'
;MMQAKQVWAGQNGNPMPRFMWINLILPDAANHAGGPYSDIGHAGLRDTDRRMGEILDAMDWGGGRTAFLLVADHGMEDSDPECKGDFDDSLTAAGVSFRDEGYGFIYLDA
;
A
#
# COMPACT_ATOMS: atom_id res chain seq x y z
N MET A 1 -9.63 -4.30 -13.45
CA MET A 1 -8.81 -4.27 -14.69
C MET A 1 -9.54 -3.75 -15.93
N MET A 2 -10.80 -4.14 -16.23
CA MET A 2 -11.47 -3.73 -17.48
C MET A 2 -11.48 -2.21 -17.75
N GLN A 3 -11.84 -1.39 -16.77
CA GLN A 3 -11.91 0.06 -16.97
C GLN A 3 -10.54 0.68 -17.27
N ALA A 4 -9.48 0.24 -16.57
CA ALA A 4 -8.11 0.73 -16.82
C ALA A 4 -7.65 0.39 -18.25
N LYS A 5 -7.94 -0.83 -18.72
CA LYS A 5 -7.67 -1.27 -20.10
C LYS A 5 -8.43 -0.42 -21.13
N GLN A 6 -9.71 -0.14 -20.88
CA GLN A 6 -10.54 0.68 -21.78
C GLN A 6 -10.01 2.11 -21.92
N VAL A 7 -9.62 2.73 -20.80
CA VAL A 7 -9.03 4.07 -20.77
C VAL A 7 -7.68 4.07 -21.50
N TRP A 8 -6.82 3.08 -21.25
CA TRP A 8 -5.53 2.98 -21.94
C TRP A 8 -5.63 2.68 -23.43
N ALA A 9 -6.66 1.97 -23.88
CA ALA A 9 -6.86 1.69 -25.30
C ALA A 9 -7.60 2.82 -26.03
N GLY A 10 -7.91 3.95 -25.37
CA GLY A 10 -8.65 5.06 -25.95
C GLY A 10 -10.05 4.69 -26.44
N GLN A 11 -10.61 3.59 -25.93
CA GLN A 11 -11.82 2.96 -26.50
C GLN A 11 -13.07 3.84 -26.41
N ASN A 12 -13.07 4.81 -25.49
CA ASN A 12 -14.19 5.75 -25.31
C ASN A 12 -13.89 7.13 -25.92
N GLY A 13 -12.96 7.21 -26.88
CA GLY A 13 -12.54 8.48 -27.49
C GLY A 13 -11.73 9.38 -26.55
N ASN A 14 -11.35 8.87 -25.38
CA ASN A 14 -10.46 9.57 -24.46
C ASN A 14 -9.03 9.60 -25.01
N PRO A 15 -8.27 10.68 -24.78
CA PRO A 15 -6.85 10.69 -25.11
C PRO A 15 -6.10 9.63 -24.30
N MET A 16 -4.95 9.19 -24.83
CA MET A 16 -4.01 8.36 -24.09
C MET A 16 -3.60 9.07 -22.79
N PRO A 17 -3.66 8.40 -21.62
CA PRO A 17 -3.18 8.99 -20.37
C PRO A 17 -1.70 9.35 -20.46
N ARG A 18 -1.33 10.56 -20.01
CA ARG A 18 0.10 10.94 -19.85
C ARG A 18 0.72 10.48 -18.54
N PHE A 19 -0.12 10.13 -17.57
CA PHE A 19 0.26 9.68 -16.25
C PHE A 19 -0.81 8.72 -15.71
N MET A 20 -0.37 7.72 -14.96
CA MET A 20 -1.24 6.78 -14.27
C MET A 20 -0.61 6.41 -12.93
N TRP A 21 -1.46 6.28 -11.91
CA TRP A 21 -1.08 5.78 -10.60
C TRP A 21 -1.91 4.55 -10.27
N ILE A 22 -1.26 3.48 -9.84
CA ILE A 22 -1.89 2.25 -9.39
C ILE A 22 -1.34 1.96 -8.00
N ASN A 23 -2.22 1.70 -7.05
CA ASN A 23 -1.84 1.22 -5.72
C ASN A 23 -2.37 -0.19 -5.50
N LEU A 24 -1.56 -1.05 -4.88
CA LEU A 24 -1.93 -2.40 -4.47
C LEU A 24 -1.76 -2.49 -2.95
N ILE A 25 -2.77 -3.03 -2.26
CA ILE A 25 -2.73 -3.18 -0.79
C ILE A 25 -1.88 -4.39 -0.33
N LEU A 26 -1.48 -5.23 -1.27
CA LEU A 26 -0.56 -6.34 -1.01
C LEU A 26 0.87 -5.91 -1.38
N PRO A 27 1.89 -6.39 -0.66
CA PRO A 27 1.83 -7.44 0.38
C PRO A 27 1.48 -6.96 1.80
N ASP A 28 1.31 -5.64 2.02
CA ASP A 28 1.12 -5.04 3.34
C ASP A 28 0.05 -5.74 4.20
N ALA A 29 -1.19 -5.85 3.70
CA ALA A 29 -2.28 -6.46 4.45
C ALA A 29 -2.03 -7.94 4.83
N ALA A 30 -1.32 -8.68 3.97
CA ALA A 30 -0.95 -10.07 4.27
C ALA A 30 0.12 -10.15 5.36
N ASN A 31 1.09 -9.22 5.33
CA ASN A 31 2.12 -9.14 6.35
C ASN A 31 1.55 -8.66 7.69
N HIS A 32 0.56 -7.76 7.70
CA HIS A 32 -0.16 -7.42 8.94
C HIS A 32 -0.96 -8.60 9.50
N ALA A 33 -1.53 -9.44 8.64
CA ALA A 33 -2.33 -10.58 9.06
C ALA A 33 -1.51 -11.74 9.65
N GLY A 34 -0.28 -11.95 9.19
CA GLY A 34 0.53 -13.12 9.59
C GLY A 34 2.00 -12.87 9.94
N GLY A 35 2.52 -11.66 9.74
CA GLY A 35 3.94 -11.34 9.83
C GLY A 35 4.67 -11.43 8.48
N PRO A 36 5.74 -10.65 8.25
CA PRO A 36 6.48 -10.60 6.98
C PRO A 36 7.18 -11.92 6.60
N TYR A 37 7.41 -12.83 7.54
CA TYR A 37 8.06 -14.13 7.29
C TYR A 37 7.08 -15.31 7.24
N SER A 38 5.78 -15.03 7.22
CA SER A 38 4.73 -16.06 7.27
C SER A 38 4.34 -16.57 5.88
N ASP A 39 3.70 -17.74 5.85
CA ASP A 39 3.16 -18.32 4.61
C ASP A 39 2.16 -17.38 3.92
N ILE A 40 1.32 -16.68 4.68
CA ILE A 40 0.36 -15.71 4.14
C ILE A 40 1.07 -14.47 3.59
N GLY A 41 2.12 -13.97 4.26
CA GLY A 41 2.95 -12.86 3.76
C GLY A 41 3.64 -13.22 2.43
N HIS A 42 4.26 -14.39 2.36
CA HIS A 42 4.83 -14.91 1.12
C HIS A 42 3.80 -15.11 0.01
N ALA A 43 2.60 -15.58 0.34
CA ALA A 43 1.49 -15.70 -0.61
C ALA A 43 1.03 -14.32 -1.13
N GLY A 44 0.94 -13.32 -0.25
CA GLY A 44 0.61 -11.93 -0.60
C GLY A 44 1.62 -11.31 -1.57
N LEU A 45 2.92 -11.57 -1.36
CA LEU A 45 3.98 -11.12 -2.28
C LEU A 45 3.84 -11.77 -3.67
N ARG A 46 3.61 -13.09 -3.73
CA ARG A 46 3.39 -13.82 -4.99
C ARG A 46 2.14 -13.35 -5.72
N ASP A 47 1.08 -13.00 -5.00
CA ASP A 47 -0.13 -12.44 -5.61
C ASP A 47 0.11 -11.03 -6.17
N THR A 48 0.89 -10.21 -5.44
CA THR A 48 1.34 -8.89 -5.91
C THR A 48 2.12 -9.00 -7.22
N ASP A 49 3.10 -9.92 -7.28
CA ASP A 49 3.88 -10.19 -8.49
C ASP A 49 2.99 -10.58 -9.69
N ARG A 50 2.04 -11.50 -9.49
CA ARG A 50 1.09 -11.90 -10.54
C ARG A 50 0.27 -10.71 -11.05
N ARG A 51 -0.26 -9.88 -10.15
CA ARG A 51 -1.04 -8.69 -10.51
C ARG A 51 -0.20 -7.65 -11.24
N MET A 52 1.08 -7.52 -10.88
CA MET A 52 2.02 -6.70 -11.61
C MET A 52 2.20 -7.21 -13.04
N GLY A 53 2.34 -8.52 -13.24
CA GLY A 53 2.32 -9.13 -14.57
C GLY A 53 1.07 -8.74 -15.38
N GLU A 54 -0.12 -8.84 -14.79
CA GLU A 54 -1.37 -8.43 -15.46
C GLU A 54 -1.41 -6.95 -15.84
N ILE A 55 -0.83 -6.06 -15.02
CA ILE A 55 -0.70 -4.63 -15.31
C ILE A 55 0.24 -4.42 -16.49
N LEU A 56 1.42 -5.07 -16.46
CA LEU A 56 2.42 -4.95 -17.50
C LEU A 56 1.88 -5.45 -18.85
N ASP A 57 1.15 -6.56 -18.86
CA ASP A 57 0.51 -7.12 -20.06
C ASP A 57 -0.67 -6.27 -20.57
N ALA A 58 -1.34 -5.54 -19.67
CA ALA A 58 -2.49 -4.70 -20.02
C ALA A 58 -2.10 -3.40 -20.74
N MET A 59 -0.88 -2.94 -20.54
CA MET A 59 -0.44 -1.62 -21.00
C MET A 59 0.29 -1.75 -22.34
N ASP A 60 -0.17 -1.00 -23.34
CA ASP A 60 0.63 -0.75 -24.54
C ASP A 60 1.70 0.29 -24.19
N TRP A 61 2.91 -0.17 -23.89
CA TRP A 61 4.05 0.68 -23.49
C TRP A 61 4.57 1.60 -24.61
N GLY A 62 3.85 1.71 -25.73
CA GLY A 62 4.15 2.63 -26.82
C GLY A 62 5.50 2.35 -27.47
N GLY A 63 5.88 1.07 -27.54
CA GLY A 63 7.19 0.64 -28.03
C GLY A 63 8.37 1.04 -27.13
N GLY A 64 8.16 1.16 -25.81
CA GLY A 64 9.21 1.47 -24.84
C GLY A 64 9.38 2.95 -24.51
N ARG A 65 8.40 3.80 -24.87
CA ARG A 65 8.43 5.25 -24.61
C ARG A 65 7.85 5.65 -23.26
N THR A 66 7.21 4.73 -22.56
CA THR A 66 6.57 4.95 -21.26
C THR A 66 7.53 4.56 -20.14
N ALA A 67 7.84 5.50 -19.24
CA ALA A 67 8.57 5.19 -18.02
C ALA A 67 7.65 4.48 -17.01
N PHE A 68 8.19 3.46 -16.37
CA PHE A 68 7.52 2.72 -15.29
C PHE A 68 8.29 2.89 -13.98
N LEU A 69 7.57 3.22 -12.90
CA LEU A 69 8.13 3.33 -11.56
C LEU A 69 7.38 2.38 -10.65
N LEU A 70 8.10 1.41 -10.09
CA LEU A 70 7.62 0.55 -9.01
C LEU A 70 8.28 0.99 -7.72
N VAL A 71 7.47 1.41 -6.76
CA VAL A 71 7.90 1.87 -5.44
C VAL A 71 6.98 1.30 -4.38
N ALA A 72 7.55 1.11 -3.19
CA ALA A 72 6.81 0.90 -1.96
C ALA A 72 6.98 2.16 -1.09
N ASP A 73 5.99 2.44 -0.26
CA ASP A 73 6.02 3.47 0.76
C ASP A 73 6.88 3.06 1.96
N HIS A 74 6.83 1.79 2.37
CA HIS A 74 7.63 1.25 3.46
C HIS A 74 7.88 -0.27 3.35
N GLY A 75 8.68 -0.80 4.30
CA GLY A 75 8.87 -2.24 4.52
C GLY A 75 7.93 -2.78 5.58
N MET A 76 8.23 -3.97 6.12
CA MET A 76 7.51 -4.55 7.25
C MET A 76 8.48 -5.34 8.12
N GLU A 77 8.18 -5.44 9.42
CA GLU A 77 8.93 -6.26 10.38
C GLU A 77 7.95 -6.98 11.32
N ASP A 78 8.38 -8.09 11.90
CA ASP A 78 7.66 -8.74 12.99
C ASP A 78 7.59 -7.84 14.23
N SER A 79 6.51 -7.99 14.99
CA SER A 79 6.34 -7.31 16.27
C SER A 79 6.71 -8.24 17.41
N ASP A 80 7.45 -7.74 18.40
CA ASP A 80 7.65 -8.44 19.67
C ASP A 80 6.33 -8.50 20.44
N PRO A 81 5.73 -9.69 20.66
CA PRO A 81 4.47 -9.80 21.37
C PRO A 81 4.56 -9.36 22.83
N GLU A 82 5.75 -9.31 23.44
CA GLU A 82 5.92 -8.82 24.81
C GLU A 82 6.06 -7.30 24.88
N CYS A 83 6.27 -6.62 23.74
CA CYS A 83 6.24 -5.17 23.65
C CYS A 83 4.79 -4.67 23.66
N LYS A 84 4.22 -4.52 24.86
CA LYS A 84 2.85 -4.03 25.09
C LYS A 84 2.77 -2.56 25.53
N GLY A 85 3.88 -1.83 25.41
CA GLY A 85 3.95 -0.44 25.84
C GLY A 85 2.97 0.44 25.08
N ASP A 86 2.35 1.36 25.81
CA ASP A 86 1.46 2.38 25.28
C ASP A 86 1.96 3.76 25.74
N PHE A 87 1.63 4.80 24.97
CA PHE A 87 2.01 6.18 25.25
C PHE A 87 0.97 6.93 26.09
N ASP A 88 -0.23 6.39 26.32
CA ASP A 88 -1.31 7.04 27.07
C ASP A 88 -0.87 7.59 28.42
N ASP A 89 -0.23 6.76 29.26
CA ASP A 89 0.23 7.16 30.59
C ASP A 89 1.25 8.30 30.51
N SER A 90 2.17 8.24 29.53
CA SER A 90 3.21 9.26 29.34
C SER A 90 2.64 10.58 28.83
N LEU A 91 1.71 10.51 27.88
CA LEU A 91 1.01 11.67 27.33
C LEU A 91 0.13 12.34 28.40
N THR A 92 -0.57 11.54 29.21
CA THR A 92 -1.36 12.00 30.35
C THR A 92 -0.48 12.68 31.39
N ALA A 93 0.65 12.07 31.76
CA ALA A 93 1.60 12.65 32.71
C ALA A 93 2.22 13.97 32.21
N ALA A 94 2.38 14.12 30.89
CA ALA A 94 2.85 15.34 30.25
C ALA A 94 1.75 16.42 30.12
N GLY A 95 0.50 16.12 30.48
CA GLY A 95 -0.63 17.03 30.36
C GLY A 95 -1.05 17.30 28.91
N VAL A 96 -0.75 16.38 27.98
CA VAL A 96 -1.14 16.49 26.57
C VAL A 96 -2.58 16.03 26.41
N SER A 97 -3.43 16.84 25.77
CA SER A 97 -4.78 16.42 25.40
C SER A 97 -4.74 15.61 24.11
N PHE A 98 -5.15 14.34 24.17
CA PHE A 98 -5.17 13.45 23.01
C PHE A 98 -6.39 12.51 23.01
N ARG A 99 -6.61 11.86 21.86
CA ARG A 99 -7.50 10.71 21.71
C ARG A 99 -6.73 9.58 21.03
N ASP A 100 -6.73 8.40 21.65
CA ASP A 100 -6.18 7.17 21.07
C ASP A 100 -7.16 6.59 20.03
N GLU A 101 -6.64 6.27 18.84
CA GLU A 101 -7.35 5.64 17.71
C GLU A 101 -6.81 4.23 17.41
N GLY A 102 -5.97 3.67 18.26
CA GLY A 102 -5.30 2.38 18.12
C GLY A 102 -4.17 2.36 17.09
N TYR A 103 -4.35 3.01 15.93
CA TYR A 103 -3.30 3.18 14.91
C TYR A 103 -2.45 4.43 15.11
N GLY A 104 -2.78 5.25 16.11
CA GLY A 104 -2.09 6.50 16.42
C GLY A 104 -2.92 7.41 17.31
N PHE A 105 -2.43 8.62 17.54
CA PHE A 105 -3.03 9.61 18.44
C PHE A 105 -3.49 10.84 17.68
N ILE A 106 -4.65 11.38 18.05
CA ILE A 106 -5.11 12.70 17.63
C ILE A 106 -4.87 13.67 18.78
N TYR A 107 -4.01 14.67 18.57
CA TYR A 107 -3.76 15.73 19.53
C TYR A 107 -4.87 16.79 19.41
N LEU A 108 -5.51 17.14 20.52
CA LEU A 108 -6.75 17.93 20.51
C LEU A 108 -6.52 19.44 20.70
N ASP A 109 -5.34 19.82 21.21
CA ASP A 109 -4.98 21.21 21.55
C ASP A 109 -3.69 21.69 20.84
N ALA A 110 -3.35 21.08 19.69
CA ALA A 110 -2.16 21.44 18.90
C ALA A 110 -2.35 22.68 18.02
#